data_AF-A0A3M2HGV9-F1
#
_entry.id   AF-A0A3M2HGV9-F1
#
_cell.length_a   1.000
_cell.length_b   1.000
_cell.length_c   1.000
_cell.angle_alpha   90.00
_cell.angle_beta   90.00
_cell.angle_gamma   90.00
#
_symmetry.space_group_name_H-M   'P 1'
#
loop_
_entity.id
_entity.type
_entity.pdbx_description
1 polymer ?
#
loop_
_entity_poly.entity_id
_entity_poly.type
_entity_poly.pdbx_seq_one_letter_code
_entity_poly.pdbx_strand_id
1 'polypeptide(L)'
;MDEKRASFQPTLWSGVPPKSDVKQLWFPGVHSDVGGGYRESGLADAALKWMIDEASSHGLKFTSAVDQVSPNYHDMMHDSCDGVFSLLPTQPRSIPNIQEDEPSFHISAIKRRDDPPITQSPYRKGRRVSSPLPLIIDVSARVPWNETGVWLQAGVQYEFSASGEWLDGTISCGPSGTADGRFQAAEVAHLLASAAGKVESWYGRLFRNSQADFKFTKRHEDYDWFSLVGAIANSCGVDSKEGLLRPETFLIGDGCVYTPDKSGYLYVYANDAWNCYENNRGHVALSIMV
;
A
#
# COMPACT_ATOMS: atom_id res chain seq x y z
N MET A 1 1.98 -5.37 -7.87
CA MET A 1 1.10 -5.50 -6.69
C MET A 1 1.49 -4.52 -5.58
N ASP A 2 2.51 -3.70 -5.81
CA ASP A 2 3.21 -2.91 -4.79
C ASP A 2 3.07 -1.40 -5.01
N GLU A 3 2.25 -1.04 -5.99
CA GLU A 3 1.83 0.33 -6.28
C GLU A 3 1.11 0.96 -5.09
N LYS A 4 1.59 2.12 -4.66
CA LYS A 4 1.05 2.87 -3.51
C LYS A 4 0.38 4.18 -3.90
N ARG A 5 0.56 4.67 -5.13
CA ARG A 5 -0.13 5.88 -5.60
C ARG A 5 -1.63 5.61 -5.61
N ALA A 6 -2.38 6.42 -4.87
CA ALA A 6 -3.83 6.21 -4.73
C ALA A 6 -4.54 6.27 -6.10
N SER A 7 -4.09 7.14 -7.01
CA SER A 7 -4.66 7.25 -8.37
C SER A 7 -4.41 6.06 -9.28
N PHE A 8 -3.57 5.10 -8.89
CA PHE A 8 -3.23 3.92 -9.69
C PHE A 8 -3.87 2.64 -9.14
N GLN A 9 -4.93 2.73 -8.33
CA GLN A 9 -5.67 1.57 -7.83
C GLN A 9 -6.10 0.62 -8.98
N PRO A 10 -6.13 -0.69 -8.73
CA PRO A 10 -6.48 -1.67 -9.76
C PRO A 10 -7.93 -1.47 -10.17
N THR A 11 -8.21 -1.59 -11.47
CA THR A 11 -9.57 -1.84 -11.96
C THR A 11 -9.66 -3.32 -12.28
N LEU A 12 -10.22 -4.10 -11.35
CA LEU A 12 -10.35 -5.55 -11.52
C LEU A 12 -11.47 -5.87 -12.51
N TRP A 13 -11.28 -6.94 -13.27
CA TRP A 13 -12.31 -7.39 -14.20
C TRP A 13 -13.47 -7.98 -13.41
N SER A 14 -14.68 -7.49 -13.67
CA SER A 14 -15.91 -7.98 -13.06
C SER A 14 -16.94 -8.33 -14.13
N GLY A 15 -17.82 -9.30 -13.85
CA GLY A 15 -18.89 -9.67 -14.79
C GLY A 15 -18.40 -10.35 -16.06
N VAL A 16 -17.26 -11.04 -16.00
CA VAL A 16 -16.72 -11.82 -17.11
C VAL A 16 -17.73 -12.94 -17.46
N PRO A 17 -18.19 -13.05 -18.73
CA PRO A 17 -19.10 -14.13 -19.13
C PRO A 17 -18.49 -15.51 -18.89
N PRO A 18 -19.27 -16.54 -18.47
CA PRO A 18 -18.73 -17.86 -18.08
C PRO A 18 -17.93 -18.61 -19.16
N LYS A 19 -18.00 -18.18 -20.43
CA LYS A 19 -17.29 -18.81 -21.56
C LYS A 19 -16.15 -17.96 -22.12
N SER A 20 -15.85 -16.82 -21.48
CA SER A 20 -14.73 -15.98 -21.88
C SER A 20 -13.43 -16.53 -21.30
N ASP A 21 -12.39 -16.58 -22.13
CA ASP A 21 -11.05 -16.94 -21.70
C ASP A 21 -10.32 -15.67 -21.23
N VAL A 22 -10.46 -15.36 -19.93
CA VAL A 22 -9.85 -14.18 -19.30
C VAL A 22 -9.05 -14.64 -18.11
N LYS A 23 -7.77 -14.27 -18.10
CA LYS A 23 -6.87 -14.46 -16.96
C LYS A 23 -6.44 -13.09 -16.44
N GLN A 24 -6.55 -12.91 -15.12
CA GLN A 24 -6.03 -11.75 -14.42
C GLN A 24 -5.08 -12.25 -13.33
N LEU A 25 -3.82 -11.80 -13.40
CA LEU A 25 -2.78 -12.22 -12.47
C LEU A 25 -2.07 -11.01 -11.86
N TRP A 26 -1.64 -11.17 -10.62
CA TRP A 26 -0.81 -10.20 -9.91
C TRP A 26 0.68 -10.45 -10.13
N PHE A 27 1.40 -9.42 -10.55
CA PHE A 27 2.84 -9.41 -10.71
C PHE A 27 3.52 -8.57 -9.61
N PRO A 28 4.76 -8.91 -9.20
CA PRO A 28 5.54 -8.07 -8.30
C PRO A 28 5.92 -6.77 -8.98
N GLY A 29 6.04 -5.69 -8.20
CA GLY A 29 6.43 -4.37 -8.68
C GLY A 29 5.31 -3.32 -8.70
N VAL A 30 5.72 -2.07 -8.92
CA VAL A 30 4.83 -0.93 -9.17
C VAL A 30 4.39 -0.89 -10.64
N HIS A 31 3.56 0.09 -11.03
CA HIS A 31 2.97 0.14 -12.38
C HIS A 31 3.98 -0.08 -13.53
N SER A 32 5.10 0.65 -13.51
CA SER A 32 6.10 0.60 -14.59
C SER A 32 7.06 -0.59 -14.48
N ASP A 33 7.16 -1.25 -13.31
CA ASP A 33 7.89 -2.52 -13.16
C ASP A 33 7.18 -3.66 -13.89
N VAL A 34 5.87 -3.54 -14.11
CA VAL A 34 5.08 -4.53 -14.88
C VAL A 34 4.90 -4.04 -16.32
N GLY A 35 4.72 -2.72 -16.51
CA GLY A 35 4.46 -2.11 -17.82
C GLY A 35 5.69 -1.84 -18.70
N GLY A 36 6.91 -2.04 -18.20
CA GLY A 36 8.15 -1.85 -18.97
C GLY A 36 8.59 -0.38 -19.11
N GLY A 37 8.32 0.44 -18.09
CA GLY A 37 8.65 1.88 -18.10
C GLY A 37 10.01 2.25 -17.51
N TYR A 38 10.72 1.29 -16.90
CA TYR A 38 12.02 1.51 -16.26
C TYR A 38 13.17 0.91 -17.07
N ARG A 39 14.40 1.27 -16.71
CA ARG A 39 15.62 0.77 -17.35
C ARG A 39 15.88 -0.69 -17.00
N GLU A 40 15.75 -1.03 -15.72
CA GLU A 40 15.78 -2.39 -15.22
C GLU A 40 14.45 -3.06 -15.59
N SER A 41 14.52 -4.09 -16.44
CA SER A 41 13.32 -4.68 -17.06
C SER A 41 12.98 -6.07 -16.55
N GLY A 42 13.74 -6.69 -15.65
CA GLY A 42 13.55 -8.09 -15.27
C GLY A 42 12.18 -8.41 -14.68
N LEU A 43 11.55 -7.46 -13.96
CA LEU A 43 10.16 -7.61 -13.51
C LEU A 43 9.16 -7.45 -14.67
N ALA A 44 9.40 -6.53 -15.59
CA ALA A 44 8.53 -6.27 -16.74
C ALA A 44 8.62 -7.42 -17.77
N ASP A 45 9.82 -7.97 -17.94
CA ASP A 45 10.10 -9.14 -18.77
C ASP A 45 9.33 -10.37 -18.27
N ALA A 46 9.07 -10.49 -16.96
CA ALA A 46 8.19 -11.55 -16.46
C ALA A 46 6.75 -11.40 -16.97
N ALA A 47 6.21 -10.18 -17.00
CA ALA A 47 4.88 -9.91 -17.54
C ALA A 47 4.84 -10.04 -19.07
N LEU A 48 5.87 -9.54 -19.77
CA LEU A 48 6.00 -9.66 -21.21
C LEU A 48 6.12 -11.13 -21.65
N LYS A 49 6.96 -11.92 -20.97
CA LYS A 49 7.08 -13.36 -21.20
C LYS A 49 5.74 -14.07 -21.00
N TRP A 50 5.01 -13.76 -19.93
CA TRP A 50 3.68 -14.33 -19.72
C TRP A 50 2.74 -14.03 -20.89
N MET A 51 2.69 -12.77 -21.36
CA MET A 51 1.86 -12.39 -22.53
C MET A 51 2.29 -13.13 -23.82
N ILE A 52 3.60 -13.27 -24.04
CA ILE A 52 4.15 -14.02 -25.18
C ILE A 52 3.72 -15.49 -25.11
N ASP A 53 3.82 -16.12 -23.94
CA ASP A 53 3.47 -17.52 -23.74
C ASP A 53 1.96 -17.75 -23.96
N GLU A 54 1.10 -16.90 -23.38
CA GLU A 54 -0.36 -16.96 -23.60
C GLU A 54 -0.70 -16.80 -25.08
N ALA A 55 -0.17 -15.77 -25.75
CA ALA A 55 -0.45 -15.55 -27.17
C ALA A 55 0.10 -16.65 -28.08
N SER A 56 1.28 -17.21 -27.76
CA SER A 56 1.87 -18.34 -28.48
C SER A 56 1.03 -19.60 -28.36
N SER A 57 0.41 -19.83 -27.20
CA SER A 57 -0.49 -20.96 -26.98
C SER A 57 -1.74 -20.92 -27.90
N HIS A 58 -2.09 -19.73 -28.40
CA HIS A 58 -3.15 -19.52 -29.39
C HIS A 58 -2.62 -19.35 -30.83
N GLY A 59 -1.36 -19.70 -31.08
CA GLY A 59 -0.77 -19.76 -32.42
C GLY A 59 -0.15 -18.45 -32.93
N LEU A 60 -0.05 -17.41 -32.08
CA LEU A 60 0.69 -16.21 -32.46
C LEU A 60 2.19 -16.54 -32.60
N LYS A 61 2.79 -16.15 -33.71
CA LYS A 61 4.22 -16.37 -33.98
C LYS A 61 5.00 -15.11 -33.65
N PHE A 62 6.15 -15.30 -33.01
CA PHE A 62 7.08 -14.23 -32.66
C PHE A 62 8.39 -14.36 -33.43
N THR A 63 9.04 -13.24 -33.71
CA THR A 63 10.42 -13.22 -34.21
C THR A 63 11.40 -13.59 -33.09
N SER A 64 12.64 -13.93 -33.41
CA SER A 64 13.71 -14.21 -32.43
C SER A 64 14.02 -13.04 -31.47
N ALA A 65 13.46 -11.85 -31.68
CA ALA A 65 13.55 -10.76 -30.72
C ALA A 65 13.06 -11.15 -29.30
N VAL A 66 12.10 -12.08 -29.17
CA VAL A 66 11.61 -12.54 -27.86
C VAL A 66 12.65 -13.30 -27.06
N ASP A 67 13.71 -13.80 -27.70
CA ASP A 67 14.81 -14.50 -27.04
C ASP A 67 15.64 -13.55 -26.15
N GLN A 68 15.46 -12.23 -26.31
CA GLN A 68 16.11 -11.21 -25.47
C GLN A 68 15.37 -10.98 -24.13
N VAL A 69 14.12 -11.45 -23.99
CA VAL A 69 13.33 -11.27 -22.78
C VAL A 69 13.94 -12.09 -21.65
N SER A 70 14.31 -11.43 -20.54
CA SER A 70 15.05 -12.05 -19.44
C SER A 70 14.35 -11.80 -18.10
N PRO A 71 13.28 -12.56 -17.77
CA PRO A 71 12.57 -12.39 -16.52
C PRO A 71 13.47 -12.64 -15.31
N ASN A 72 13.46 -11.71 -14.36
CA ASN A 72 14.21 -11.84 -13.12
C ASN A 72 13.38 -11.36 -11.94
N TYR A 73 12.90 -12.30 -11.12
CA TYR A 73 12.08 -11.98 -9.94
C TYR A 73 12.89 -11.35 -8.79
N HIS A 74 14.22 -11.29 -8.89
CA HIS A 74 15.11 -10.54 -7.99
C HIS A 74 15.43 -9.13 -8.47
N ASP A 75 14.98 -8.73 -9.67
CA ASP A 75 15.33 -7.41 -10.20
C ASP A 75 14.78 -6.27 -9.34
N MET A 76 15.31 -5.07 -9.57
CA MET A 76 14.94 -3.86 -8.83
C MET A 76 13.44 -3.59 -8.96
N MET A 77 12.76 -3.43 -7.81
CA MET A 77 11.43 -2.84 -7.75
C MET A 77 11.58 -1.37 -7.39
N HIS A 78 11.01 -0.51 -8.22
CA HIS A 78 11.20 0.94 -8.12
C HIS A 78 10.18 1.58 -7.17
N ASP A 79 10.54 2.74 -6.62
CA ASP A 79 9.59 3.60 -5.92
C ASP A 79 8.91 4.53 -6.94
N SER A 80 7.61 4.33 -7.15
CA SER A 80 6.82 5.19 -8.04
C SER A 80 6.25 6.43 -7.35
N CYS A 81 6.45 6.57 -6.03
CA CYS A 81 6.09 7.76 -5.26
C CYS A 81 7.25 8.77 -5.25
N ASP A 82 7.89 8.99 -6.39
CA ASP A 82 9.03 9.89 -6.56
C ASP A 82 8.64 11.20 -7.27
N GLY A 83 9.56 12.17 -7.34
CA GLY A 83 9.36 13.40 -8.10
C GLY A 83 8.07 14.13 -7.73
N VAL A 84 7.16 14.30 -8.68
CA VAL A 84 5.83 14.91 -8.44
C VAL A 84 4.85 13.94 -7.76
N PHE A 85 5.01 12.63 -7.95
CA PHE A 85 4.14 11.61 -7.36
C PHE A 85 4.42 11.42 -5.87
N SER A 86 5.59 11.82 -5.38
CA SER A 86 5.86 11.99 -3.94
C SER A 86 4.90 13.00 -3.28
N LEU A 87 4.27 13.86 -4.08
CA LEU A 87 3.25 14.78 -3.64
C LEU A 87 1.81 14.23 -3.83
N LEU A 88 1.70 12.99 -4.32
CA LEU A 88 0.52 12.15 -4.42
C LEU A 88 -0.14 11.76 -3.08
N PRO A 89 -1.47 11.66 -2.88
CA PRO A 89 -1.98 10.74 -1.87
C PRO A 89 -1.53 9.30 -2.17
N THR A 90 -1.16 8.58 -1.11
CA THR A 90 -0.83 7.16 -1.20
C THR A 90 -1.83 6.34 -0.41
N GLN A 91 -2.05 5.09 -0.80
CA GLN A 91 -2.83 4.14 -0.01
C GLN A 91 -2.34 2.71 -0.22
N PRO A 92 -2.58 1.80 0.74
CA PRO A 92 -2.30 0.39 0.56
C PRO A 92 -3.01 -0.21 -0.65
N ARG A 93 -2.35 -1.13 -1.34
CA ARG A 93 -2.92 -1.86 -2.47
C ARG A 93 -3.81 -3.00 -1.98
N SER A 94 -5.08 -3.01 -2.39
CA SER A 94 -5.93 -4.17 -2.20
C SER A 94 -5.53 -5.30 -3.17
N ILE A 95 -5.08 -6.41 -2.60
CA ILE A 95 -4.70 -7.64 -3.30
C ILE A 95 -5.33 -8.84 -2.58
N PRO A 96 -5.54 -9.99 -3.26
CA PRO A 96 -5.93 -11.24 -2.61
C PRO A 96 -4.90 -11.67 -1.56
N ASN A 97 -5.30 -12.56 -0.65
CA ASN A 97 -4.39 -13.13 0.33
C ASN A 97 -3.35 -14.00 -0.38
N ILE A 98 -2.13 -13.50 -0.57
CA ILE A 98 -1.07 -14.20 -1.31
C ILE A 98 -0.64 -15.52 -0.63
N GLN A 99 -1.00 -15.75 0.64
CA GLN A 99 -0.75 -17.01 1.33
C GLN A 99 -1.83 -18.06 1.09
N GLU A 100 -3.03 -17.67 0.68
CA GLU A 100 -4.19 -18.57 0.55
C GLU A 100 -4.73 -18.63 -0.88
N ASP A 101 -4.42 -17.64 -1.72
CA ASP A 101 -4.87 -17.50 -3.10
C ASP A 101 -3.69 -17.34 -4.07
N GLU A 102 -2.70 -18.24 -3.99
CA GLU A 102 -1.56 -18.25 -4.91
C GLU A 102 -1.92 -18.28 -6.40
N PRO A 103 -3.01 -18.95 -6.86
CA PRO A 103 -3.39 -18.95 -8.29
C PRO A 103 -3.69 -17.57 -8.88
N SER A 104 -4.05 -16.58 -8.05
CA SER A 104 -4.24 -15.20 -8.49
C SER A 104 -2.94 -14.46 -8.78
N PHE A 105 -1.78 -15.06 -8.50
CA PHE A 105 -0.46 -14.44 -8.64
C PHE A 105 0.37 -15.15 -9.71
N HIS A 106 1.12 -14.38 -10.48
CA HIS A 106 2.13 -14.94 -11.35
C HIS A 106 3.27 -15.55 -10.51
N ILE A 107 3.89 -16.62 -11.01
CA ILE A 107 4.95 -17.36 -10.29
C ILE A 107 6.12 -16.47 -9.84
N SER A 108 6.39 -15.35 -10.54
CA SER A 108 7.41 -14.38 -10.13
C SER A 108 7.09 -13.69 -8.80
N ALA A 109 5.80 -13.43 -8.50
CA ALA A 109 5.40 -12.86 -7.22
C ALA A 109 5.60 -13.86 -6.06
N ILE A 110 5.25 -15.12 -6.29
CA ILE A 110 5.44 -16.22 -5.33
C ILE A 110 6.92 -16.45 -5.06
N LYS A 111 7.74 -16.56 -6.10
CA LYS A 111 9.20 -16.70 -5.96
C LYS A 111 9.83 -15.52 -5.21
N ARG A 112 9.43 -14.28 -5.51
CA ARG A 112 9.95 -13.10 -4.80
C ARG A 112 9.51 -13.03 -3.34
N ARG A 113 8.32 -13.53 -2.98
CA ARG A 113 7.87 -13.67 -1.59
C ARG A 113 8.74 -14.64 -0.81
N ASP A 114 9.04 -15.79 -1.40
CA ASP A 114 9.78 -16.86 -0.73
C ASP A 114 11.29 -16.62 -0.73
N ASP A 115 11.79 -15.93 -1.76
CA ASP A 115 13.19 -15.57 -1.98
C ASP A 115 13.30 -14.11 -2.45
N PRO A 116 13.12 -13.12 -1.55
CA PRO A 116 13.19 -11.70 -1.91
C PRO A 116 14.63 -11.19 -2.04
N PRO A 117 14.85 -10.11 -2.81
CA PRO A 117 16.10 -9.36 -2.72
C PRO A 117 16.38 -8.92 -1.29
N ILE A 118 17.66 -8.91 -0.89
CA ILE A 118 18.08 -8.58 0.48
C ILE A 118 17.53 -7.24 0.96
N THR A 119 17.47 -6.23 0.07
CA THR A 119 16.95 -4.89 0.38
C THR A 119 15.44 -4.83 0.60
N GLN A 120 14.73 -5.92 0.31
CA GLN A 120 13.27 -6.03 0.41
C GLN A 120 12.84 -7.21 1.29
N SER A 121 13.79 -7.82 2.00
CA SER A 121 13.46 -8.90 2.94
C SER A 121 13.02 -8.31 4.28
N PRO A 122 11.88 -8.74 4.85
CA PRO A 122 10.91 -9.67 4.27
C PRO A 122 9.97 -9.00 3.25
N TYR A 123 9.54 -9.73 2.21
CA TYR A 123 8.59 -9.26 1.19
C TYR A 123 7.24 -9.97 1.34
N ARG A 124 6.16 -9.22 1.57
CA ARG A 124 4.78 -9.74 1.72
C ARG A 124 4.67 -10.94 2.67
N LYS A 125 5.43 -10.91 3.78
CA LYS A 125 5.45 -11.98 4.77
C LYS A 125 4.13 -12.01 5.53
N GLY A 126 3.31 -13.01 5.24
CA GLY A 126 2.03 -13.23 5.94
C GLY A 126 2.21 -13.56 7.42
N ARG A 127 1.28 -13.08 8.24
CA ARG A 127 1.16 -13.38 9.67
C ARG A 127 -0.28 -13.80 9.96
N ARG A 128 -0.46 -14.87 10.72
CA ARG A 128 -1.77 -15.33 11.19
C ARG A 128 -1.98 -14.85 12.62
N VAL A 129 -3.18 -14.37 12.93
CA VAL A 129 -3.62 -14.13 14.32
C VAL A 129 -4.06 -15.47 14.88
N SER A 130 -3.11 -16.24 15.39
CA SER A 130 -3.30 -17.59 15.91
C SER A 130 -2.30 -17.88 17.03
N SER A 131 -2.60 -18.86 17.88
CA SER A 131 -1.75 -19.23 19.03
C SER A 131 -0.26 -19.41 18.65
N PRO A 132 0.68 -18.90 19.46
CA PRO A 132 0.46 -18.18 20.71
C PRO A 132 -0.07 -16.75 20.48
N LEU A 133 -1.08 -16.36 21.26
CA LEU A 133 -1.64 -15.01 21.29
C LEU A 133 -1.14 -14.24 22.53
N PRO A 134 -1.12 -12.90 22.49
CA PRO A 134 -1.42 -12.05 21.33
C PRO A 134 -0.31 -12.10 20.27
N LEU A 135 -0.67 -11.82 19.01
CA LEU A 135 0.32 -11.50 17.98
C LEU A 135 0.83 -10.09 18.24
N ILE A 136 2.13 -9.95 18.50
CA ILE A 136 2.77 -8.65 18.77
C ILE A 136 3.52 -8.15 17.54
N ILE A 137 3.32 -6.88 17.19
CA ILE A 137 3.92 -6.21 16.04
C ILE A 137 4.43 -4.84 16.45
N ASP A 138 5.71 -4.56 16.20
CA ASP A 138 6.26 -3.21 16.34
C ASP A 138 5.80 -2.33 15.19
N VAL A 139 5.21 -1.19 15.51
CA VAL A 139 4.73 -0.20 14.54
C VAL A 139 5.62 1.03 14.62
N SER A 140 6.29 1.36 13.52
CA SER A 140 7.17 2.52 13.46
C SER A 140 6.39 3.80 13.21
N ALA A 141 6.69 4.84 13.98
CA ALA A 141 6.10 6.17 13.77
C ALA A 141 6.56 6.85 12.47
N ARG A 142 7.70 6.42 11.92
CA ARG A 142 8.28 6.98 10.69
C ARG A 142 7.70 6.39 9.41
N VAL A 143 7.02 5.25 9.51
CA VAL A 143 6.52 4.52 8.34
C VAL A 143 5.07 4.92 8.08
N PRO A 144 4.76 5.54 6.92
CA PRO A 144 3.42 6.05 6.62
C PRO A 144 2.38 4.94 6.43
N TRP A 145 2.82 3.71 6.16
CA TRP A 145 1.98 2.53 5.98
C TRP A 145 2.78 1.31 6.48
N ASN A 146 2.73 1.00 7.79
CA ASN A 146 3.41 -0.19 8.30
C ASN A 146 2.67 -1.42 7.79
N GLU A 147 3.30 -2.18 6.91
CA GLU A 147 2.76 -3.47 6.44
C GLU A 147 2.91 -4.52 7.54
N THR A 148 1.80 -4.96 8.11
CA THR A 148 1.83 -5.94 9.21
C THR A 148 1.97 -7.38 8.72
N GLY A 149 1.54 -7.65 7.48
CA GLY A 149 1.37 -8.99 6.94
C GLY A 149 0.15 -9.74 7.49
N VAL A 150 -0.65 -9.12 8.36
CA VAL A 150 -1.86 -9.73 8.94
C VAL A 150 -3.01 -9.59 7.97
N TRP A 151 -3.66 -10.71 7.64
CA TRP A 151 -4.93 -10.73 6.91
C TRP A 151 -6.09 -10.70 7.90
N LEU A 152 -6.95 -9.68 7.81
CA LEU A 152 -8.19 -9.61 8.57
C LEU A 152 -9.35 -10.11 7.72
N GLN A 153 -10.16 -10.98 8.29
CA GLN A 153 -11.31 -11.59 7.62
C GLN A 153 -12.57 -10.79 7.89
N ALA A 154 -13.37 -10.55 6.85
CA ALA A 154 -14.67 -9.89 6.96
C ALA A 154 -15.58 -10.60 7.98
N GLY A 155 -16.25 -9.83 8.83
CA GLY A 155 -17.18 -10.34 9.84
C GLY A 155 -16.53 -11.03 11.04
N VAL A 156 -15.20 -11.18 11.08
CA VAL A 156 -14.47 -11.68 12.24
C VAL A 156 -14.12 -10.53 13.16
N GLN A 157 -14.38 -10.68 14.46
CA GLN A 157 -14.04 -9.68 15.45
C GLN A 157 -12.59 -9.86 15.90
N TYR A 158 -11.84 -8.77 15.97
CA TYR A 158 -10.47 -8.73 16.44
C TYR A 158 -10.36 -7.74 17.59
N GLU A 159 -9.56 -8.09 18.59
CA GLU A 159 -9.21 -7.21 19.70
C GLU A 159 -7.78 -6.68 19.49
N PHE A 160 -7.64 -5.36 19.56
CA PHE A 160 -6.38 -4.65 19.43
C PHE A 160 -6.06 -3.95 20.74
N SER A 161 -4.81 -4.01 21.17
CA SER A 161 -4.28 -3.13 22.22
C SER A 161 -2.89 -2.65 21.82
N ALA A 162 -2.51 -1.47 22.25
CA ALA A 162 -1.21 -0.90 21.93
C ALA A 162 -0.56 -0.31 23.18
N SER A 163 0.77 -0.36 23.22
CA SER A 163 1.55 0.18 24.33
C SER A 163 2.90 0.71 23.85
N GLY A 164 3.56 1.47 24.73
CA GLY A 164 4.81 2.17 24.42
C GLY A 164 4.59 3.62 24.04
N GLU A 165 5.66 4.26 23.56
CA GLU A 165 5.65 5.67 23.18
C GLU A 165 6.46 5.85 21.89
N TRP A 166 6.03 6.83 21.10
CA TRP A 166 6.73 7.30 19.91
C TRP A 166 6.74 8.84 19.88
N LEU A 167 7.56 9.40 18.99
CA LEU A 167 7.79 10.84 18.93
C LEU A 167 7.28 11.42 17.61
N ASP A 168 6.50 12.49 17.73
CA ASP A 168 6.28 13.49 16.68
C ASP A 168 7.33 14.60 16.86
N GLY A 169 8.37 14.58 16.04
CA GLY A 169 9.56 15.40 16.26
C GLY A 169 10.17 15.19 17.65
N THR A 170 9.87 16.08 18.58
CA THR A 170 10.32 16.02 19.99
C THR A 170 9.21 15.73 21.00
N ILE A 171 7.96 15.61 20.55
CA ILE A 171 6.78 15.44 21.40
C ILE A 171 6.54 13.94 21.61
N SER A 172 6.59 13.47 22.87
CA SER A 172 6.25 12.08 23.18
C SER A 172 4.75 11.86 23.18
N CYS A 173 4.32 10.81 22.47
CA CYS A 173 2.93 10.43 22.32
C CYS A 173 2.77 8.94 22.63
N GLY A 174 1.69 8.57 23.33
CA GLY A 174 1.23 7.20 23.41
C GLY A 174 0.38 6.81 22.18
N PRO A 175 -0.13 5.57 22.12
CA PRO A 175 -0.99 5.10 21.04
C PRO A 175 -2.30 5.88 20.90
N SER A 176 -2.86 6.42 21.98
CA SER A 176 -4.03 7.33 21.90
C SER A 176 -3.74 8.70 21.28
N GLY A 177 -2.47 9.06 21.04
CA GLY A 177 -2.10 10.34 20.45
C GLY A 177 -2.12 11.51 21.45
N THR A 178 -2.28 12.73 20.93
CA THR A 178 -2.32 13.96 21.74
C THR A 178 -3.54 14.81 21.40
N ALA A 179 -4.20 15.34 22.43
CA ALA A 179 -5.41 16.16 22.32
C ALA A 179 -5.12 17.68 22.36
N ASP A 180 -3.87 18.11 22.50
CA ASP A 180 -3.55 19.52 22.82
C ASP A 180 -3.61 20.45 21.60
N GLY A 181 -3.75 19.90 20.39
CA GLY A 181 -3.91 20.66 19.14
C GLY A 181 -2.71 21.53 18.78
N ARG A 182 -1.57 21.41 19.48
CA ARG A 182 -0.36 22.22 19.26
C ARG A 182 0.50 21.60 18.16
N PHE A 183 -0.11 21.28 17.03
CA PHE A 183 0.57 20.58 15.95
C PHE A 183 1.43 21.54 15.10
N GLN A 184 2.58 21.07 14.61
CA GLN A 184 3.61 21.91 13.96
C GLN A 184 3.14 22.49 12.61
N ALA A 185 2.50 23.67 12.65
CA ALA A 185 2.14 24.44 11.47
C ALA A 185 3.36 24.88 10.61
N ALA A 186 4.56 24.91 11.19
CA ALA A 186 5.77 25.40 10.52
C ALA A 186 6.30 24.45 9.43
N GLU A 187 6.29 23.14 9.67
CA GLU A 187 6.82 22.14 8.71
C GLU A 187 5.85 21.95 7.52
N VAL A 188 4.55 21.94 7.83
CA VAL A 188 3.45 22.08 6.87
C VAL A 188 3.66 23.26 5.91
N ALA A 189 4.00 24.43 6.45
CA ALA A 189 4.21 25.64 5.65
C ALA A 189 5.43 25.53 4.72
N HIS A 190 6.52 24.89 5.18
CA HIS A 190 7.72 24.66 4.37
C HIS A 190 7.48 23.69 3.20
N LEU A 191 6.75 22.59 3.43
CA LEU A 191 6.40 21.66 2.36
C LEU A 191 5.43 22.30 1.34
N LEU A 192 4.45 23.10 1.78
CA LEU A 192 3.56 23.89 0.91
C LEU A 192 4.36 24.76 -0.08
N ALA A 193 5.37 25.47 0.43
CA ALA A 193 6.22 26.34 -0.40
C ALA A 193 7.00 25.55 -1.46
N SER A 194 7.52 24.36 -1.11
CA SER A 194 8.27 23.50 -2.04
C SER A 194 7.39 22.87 -3.13
N ALA A 195 6.11 22.63 -2.84
CA ALA A 195 5.14 22.05 -3.76
C ALA A 195 4.62 23.08 -4.77
N ALA A 196 4.39 24.34 -4.35
CA ALA A 196 3.89 25.41 -5.22
C ALA A 196 4.78 25.60 -6.47
N GLY A 197 6.10 25.49 -6.33
CA GLY A 197 7.04 25.62 -7.45
C GLY A 197 7.05 24.43 -8.44
N LYS A 198 6.46 23.28 -8.10
CA LYS A 198 6.48 22.06 -8.94
C LYS A 198 5.16 21.80 -9.69
N VAL A 199 4.09 22.54 -9.40
CA VAL A 199 2.72 22.30 -9.90
C VAL A 199 2.42 22.99 -11.24
N GLU A 200 3.30 23.87 -11.75
CA GLU A 200 3.00 24.78 -12.88
C GLU A 200 2.96 24.19 -14.32
N SER A 201 2.98 22.86 -14.55
CA SER A 201 2.83 22.34 -15.93
C SER A 201 2.07 21.02 -16.04
N TRP A 202 1.28 20.85 -17.12
CA TRP A 202 0.47 19.68 -17.58
C TRP A 202 -0.52 19.02 -16.58
N TYR A 203 -0.21 18.99 -15.28
CA TYR A 203 -0.92 18.28 -14.22
C TYR A 203 -2.34 18.77 -13.95
N GLY A 204 -2.61 20.07 -14.12
CA GLY A 204 -3.94 20.66 -13.89
C GLY A 204 -5.04 20.11 -14.81
N ARG A 205 -4.69 19.45 -15.93
CA ARG A 205 -5.66 18.79 -16.82
C ARG A 205 -5.93 17.33 -16.48
N LEU A 206 -4.98 16.61 -15.88
CA LEU A 206 -5.13 15.19 -15.54
C LEU A 206 -5.91 14.99 -14.22
N PHE A 207 -5.83 15.95 -13.29
CA PHE A 207 -6.28 15.78 -11.91
C PHE A 207 -7.41 16.72 -11.48
N ARG A 208 -8.35 17.01 -12.40
CA ARG A 208 -9.56 17.83 -12.14
C ARG A 208 -10.51 17.26 -11.07
N ASN A 209 -10.18 16.14 -10.44
CA ASN A 209 -11.03 15.42 -9.50
C ASN A 209 -10.32 14.98 -8.22
N SER A 210 -9.18 15.58 -7.83
CA SER A 210 -8.68 15.37 -6.48
C SER A 210 -9.60 16.10 -5.52
N GLN A 211 -10.43 15.37 -4.78
CA GLN A 211 -10.90 15.86 -3.48
C GLN A 211 -9.64 16.30 -2.73
N ALA A 212 -9.50 17.62 -2.63
CA ALA A 212 -8.31 18.30 -2.19
C ALA A 212 -8.21 18.20 -0.67
N ASP A 213 -7.94 17.01 -0.17
CA ASP A 213 -7.35 16.85 1.15
C ASP A 213 -5.94 17.43 1.03
N PHE A 214 -5.82 18.70 1.40
CA PHE A 214 -4.55 19.40 1.40
C PHE A 214 -3.55 18.59 2.22
N LYS A 215 -2.36 18.36 1.65
CA LYS A 215 -1.31 17.44 2.14
C LYS A 215 -0.68 17.78 3.50
N PHE A 216 -1.36 18.59 4.28
CA PHE A 216 -0.89 19.17 5.53
C PHE A 216 -1.94 19.12 6.63
N THR A 217 -3.10 18.57 6.28
CA THR A 217 -4.14 18.21 7.22
C THR A 217 -3.80 16.83 7.76
N LYS A 218 -4.39 16.53 8.92
CA LYS A 218 -4.29 15.23 9.56
C LYS A 218 -4.84 14.19 8.60
N ARG A 219 -4.28 12.97 8.60
CA ARG A 219 -4.84 11.88 7.77
C ARG A 219 -6.30 11.60 8.09
N HIS A 220 -6.65 11.65 9.37
CA HIS A 220 -8.00 11.47 9.87
C HIS A 220 -8.34 12.58 10.84
N GLU A 221 -9.05 13.61 10.37
CA GLU A 221 -9.40 14.79 11.18
C GLU A 221 -10.19 14.45 12.45
N ASP A 222 -10.99 13.39 12.39
CA ASP A 222 -11.84 12.92 13.49
C ASP A 222 -11.07 12.19 14.60
N TYR A 223 -9.78 11.88 14.39
CA TYR A 223 -8.94 11.23 15.37
C TYR A 223 -7.90 12.20 15.93
N ASP A 224 -7.40 11.94 17.13
CA ASP A 224 -6.35 12.76 17.72
C ASP A 224 -5.05 12.70 16.91
N TRP A 225 -4.23 13.73 17.04
CA TRP A 225 -2.93 13.77 16.38
C TRP A 225 -2.07 12.62 16.89
N PHE A 226 -1.39 11.95 15.97
CA PHE A 226 -0.44 10.89 16.29
C PHE A 226 -1.03 9.66 16.97
N SER A 227 -2.36 9.51 16.98
CA SER A 227 -3.02 8.29 17.44
C SER A 227 -2.70 7.12 16.51
N LEU A 228 -2.67 5.90 17.04
CA LEU A 228 -2.48 4.67 16.27
C LEU A 228 -3.75 4.36 15.47
N VAL A 229 -3.62 4.23 14.16
CA VAL A 229 -4.74 3.99 13.24
C VAL A 229 -4.51 2.71 12.46
N GLY A 230 -5.56 1.88 12.38
CA GLY A 230 -5.63 0.73 11.48
C GLY A 230 -6.23 1.11 10.13
N ALA A 231 -5.71 0.53 9.05
CA ALA A 231 -6.29 0.58 7.72
C ALA A 231 -6.29 -0.81 7.09
N ILE A 232 -7.39 -1.18 6.45
CA ILE A 232 -7.53 -2.47 5.77
C ILE A 232 -7.42 -2.23 4.27
N ALA A 233 -6.49 -2.93 3.61
CA ALA A 233 -6.27 -2.84 2.17
C ALA A 233 -7.40 -3.56 1.39
N ASN A 234 -8.62 -3.03 1.46
CA ASN A 234 -9.84 -3.60 0.90
C ASN A 234 -10.59 -2.66 -0.06
N SER A 235 -9.94 -1.57 -0.47
CA SER A 235 -10.42 -0.62 -1.48
C SER A 235 -9.87 -0.94 -2.87
N CYS A 236 -10.75 -1.05 -3.87
CA CYS A 236 -10.37 -1.27 -5.27
C CYS A 236 -11.28 -0.46 -6.19
N GLY A 237 -10.67 0.29 -7.12
CA GLY A 237 -11.37 1.07 -8.12
C GLY A 237 -11.85 2.45 -7.64
N VAL A 238 -12.90 2.95 -8.30
CA VAL A 238 -13.53 4.24 -8.04
C VAL A 238 -15.01 4.05 -7.71
N ASP A 239 -15.59 5.01 -7.00
CA ASP A 239 -17.02 5.06 -6.75
C ASP A 239 -17.79 5.48 -8.02
N SER A 240 -19.14 5.52 -7.91
CA SER A 240 -20.03 5.93 -9.00
C SER A 240 -19.81 7.35 -9.54
N LYS A 241 -19.05 8.19 -8.84
CA LYS A 241 -18.72 9.57 -9.18
C LYS A 241 -17.25 9.72 -9.59
N GLU A 242 -16.57 8.61 -9.90
CA GLU A 242 -15.15 8.55 -10.23
C GLU A 242 -14.21 8.99 -9.08
N GLY A 243 -14.73 9.05 -7.85
CA GLY A 243 -13.94 9.29 -6.66
C GLY A 243 -13.14 8.04 -6.27
N LEU A 244 -11.89 8.20 -5.86
CA LEU A 244 -11.07 7.08 -5.41
C LEU A 244 -11.69 6.45 -4.16
N LEU A 245 -11.90 5.13 -4.21
CA LEU A 245 -12.32 4.38 -3.03
C LEU A 245 -11.16 4.31 -2.03
N ARG A 246 -11.43 4.73 -0.79
CA ARG A 246 -10.49 4.71 0.31
C ARG A 246 -10.56 3.38 1.07
N PRO A 247 -9.44 2.93 1.67
CA PRO A 247 -9.45 1.78 2.55
C PRO A 247 -10.36 2.02 3.76
N GLU A 248 -10.91 0.95 4.30
CA GLU A 248 -11.55 0.97 5.62
C GLU A 248 -10.51 1.33 6.68
N THR A 249 -10.84 2.24 7.59
CA THR A 249 -9.92 2.74 8.63
C THR A 249 -10.61 2.89 9.97
N PHE A 250 -9.87 2.64 11.05
CA PHE A 250 -10.40 2.69 12.41
C PHE A 250 -9.33 3.15 13.41
N LEU A 251 -9.76 3.88 14.44
CA LEU A 251 -8.90 4.28 15.55
C LEU A 251 -8.58 3.06 16.42
N ILE A 252 -7.30 2.72 16.53
CA ILE A 252 -6.84 1.71 17.48
C ILE A 252 -6.63 2.37 18.85
N GLY A 253 -5.93 3.53 18.89
CA GLY A 253 -5.59 4.18 20.15
C GLY A 253 -4.83 3.24 21.10
N ASP A 254 -5.11 3.31 22.40
CA ASP A 254 -4.61 2.35 23.39
C ASP A 254 -5.23 0.94 23.23
N GLY A 255 -6.39 0.85 22.57
CA GLY A 255 -7.03 -0.41 22.22
C GLY A 255 -8.45 -0.25 21.72
N CYS A 256 -8.88 -1.20 20.89
CA CYS A 256 -10.22 -1.24 20.33
C CYS A 256 -10.64 -2.67 19.99
N VAL A 257 -11.94 -2.88 19.81
CA VAL A 257 -12.49 -4.07 19.17
C VAL A 257 -13.01 -3.66 17.80
N TYR A 258 -12.64 -4.41 16.77
CA TYR A 258 -13.02 -4.08 15.40
C TYR A 258 -13.44 -5.32 14.60
N THR A 259 -14.43 -5.15 13.73
CA THR A 259 -14.93 -6.18 12.83
C THR A 259 -14.88 -5.64 11.41
N PRO A 260 -14.00 -6.15 10.52
CA PRO A 260 -13.89 -5.68 9.15
C PRO A 260 -15.17 -5.92 8.35
N ASP A 261 -15.57 -4.94 7.55
CA ASP A 261 -16.65 -5.10 6.58
C ASP A 261 -16.18 -5.94 5.36
N LYS A 262 -14.92 -5.77 4.96
CA LYS A 262 -14.29 -6.52 3.86
C LYS A 262 -12.91 -7.02 4.26
N SER A 263 -12.59 -8.24 3.84
CA SER A 263 -11.28 -8.83 4.11
C SER A 263 -10.15 -8.06 3.42
N GLY A 264 -8.98 -8.05 4.04
CA GLY A 264 -7.78 -7.44 3.46
C GLY A 264 -6.59 -7.45 4.41
N TYR A 265 -5.45 -6.98 3.92
CA TYR A 265 -4.25 -6.82 4.73
C TYR A 265 -4.35 -5.59 5.64
N LEU A 266 -3.99 -5.77 6.92
CA LEU A 266 -3.89 -4.69 7.90
C LEU A 266 -2.59 -3.90 7.70
N TYR A 267 -2.76 -2.59 7.59
CA TYR A 267 -1.72 -1.60 7.68
C TYR A 267 -1.95 -0.72 8.90
N VAL A 268 -0.88 -0.26 9.54
CA VAL A 268 -0.97 0.54 10.77
C VAL A 268 -0.01 1.72 10.70
N TYR A 269 -0.39 2.87 11.26
CA TYR A 269 0.42 4.09 11.23
C TYR A 269 0.00 5.08 12.33
N ALA A 270 0.88 6.03 12.64
CA ALA A 270 0.55 7.21 13.43
C ALA A 270 -0.31 8.17 12.62
N ASN A 271 -1.35 8.75 13.20
CA ASN A 271 -2.23 9.73 12.56
C ASN A 271 -1.57 11.11 12.43
N ASP A 272 -0.65 11.22 11.49
CA ASP A 272 0.15 12.42 11.23
C ASP A 272 -0.28 13.08 9.90
N ALA A 273 0.29 14.24 9.60
CA ALA A 273 0.05 14.95 8.36
C ALA A 273 0.65 14.17 7.18
N TRP A 274 -0.02 14.25 6.03
CA TRP A 274 0.45 13.56 4.83
C TRP A 274 1.87 14.00 4.43
N ASN A 275 2.81 13.06 4.37
CA ASN A 275 4.23 13.28 4.05
C ASN A 275 5.07 14.01 5.11
N CYS A 276 4.59 14.14 6.35
CA CYS A 276 5.34 14.72 7.45
C CYS A 276 6.02 13.67 8.37
N TYR A 277 6.18 12.43 7.90
CA TYR A 277 6.67 11.33 8.75
C TYR A 277 8.18 11.33 8.99
N GLU A 278 8.96 12.21 8.34
CA GLU A 278 10.42 12.14 8.35
C GLU A 278 11.05 12.50 9.70
N ASN A 279 10.39 13.38 10.46
CA ASN A 279 10.81 13.82 11.79
C ASN A 279 10.38 12.83 12.90
N ASN A 280 9.45 11.90 12.61
CA ASN A 280 8.94 10.92 13.57
C ASN A 280 9.99 9.90 13.99
N ARG A 281 9.94 9.47 15.25
CA ARG A 281 10.87 8.50 15.85
C ARG A 281 10.16 7.51 16.77
N GLY A 282 10.78 6.38 17.04
CA GLY A 282 10.24 5.39 17.99
C GLY A 282 9.21 4.44 17.40
N HIS A 283 8.69 3.58 18.26
CA HIS A 283 7.78 2.50 17.91
C HIS A 283 6.77 2.29 19.04
N VAL A 284 5.56 1.86 18.68
CA VAL A 284 4.58 1.31 19.62
C VAL A 284 4.40 -0.18 19.34
N ALA A 285 4.15 -0.96 20.39
CA ALA A 285 3.89 -2.39 20.28
C ALA A 285 2.37 -2.61 20.16
N LEU A 286 1.94 -3.12 19.00
CA LEU A 286 0.55 -3.52 18.72
C LEU A 286 0.36 -5.00 19.05
N SER A 287 -0.62 -5.30 19.89
CA SER A 287 -1.09 -6.65 20.20
C SER A 287 -2.42 -6.91 19.49
N ILE A 288 -2.56 -8.08 18.85
CA ILE A 288 -3.75 -8.48 18.12
C ILE A 288 -4.22 -9.86 18.59
N MET A 289 -5.52 -9.98 18.87
CA MET A 289 -6.22 -11.21 19.23
C MET A 289 -7.49 -11.37 18.37
N VAL A 290 -8.04 -12.58 18.34
CA VAL A 290 -9.27 -12.97 17.64
C VAL A 290 -10.19 -13.73 18.57
#